data_AF-A0A6V7XEX9-F1
#
_entry.id   AF-A0A6V7XEX9-F1
#
_cell.length_a   1.000
_cell.length_b   1.000
_cell.length_c   1.000
_cell.angle_alpha   90.00
_cell.angle_beta   90.00
_cell.angle_gamma   90.00
#
_symmetry.space_group_name_H-M   'P 1'
#
loop_
_entity.id
_entity.type
_entity.pdbx_description
1 polymer ?
#
loop_
_entity_poly.entity_id
_entity_poly.type
_entity_poly.pdbx_seq_one_letter_code
_entity_poly.pdbx_strand_id
1 'polypeptide(L)'
;MKITPKFVNNEICKANENVSSSESELSSFEDKMMEDDPQIEDDEQEEEDECDNEEECTMSDDEIAALRTKISSFSLKKLAELKSKIGLELFNKIMYGKSISSFNEDNSNKIQSKKSGGTHRPRVESSTRPPPKFRSIRGLEVRKAKNAHFDPRFAASSGDFDQIAFHRDYSFIEDLRKKDIQELQNAYKQIKREGGNPKQIERIKRNLLRLRNQQKDYQDQKLKEDILSDLRRTNIERMNNGERPIYLNNNELKGKFIERKKTTKT
;
A
#
# COMPACT_ATOMS: atom_id res chain seq x y z
N MET A 1 -17.64 -5.05 -64.78
CA MET A 1 -18.61 -6.05 -64.27
C MET A 1 -18.92 -5.67 -62.82
N LYS A 2 -20.16 -5.29 -62.53
CA LYS A 2 -20.58 -4.89 -61.17
C LYS A 2 -20.95 -6.15 -60.40
N ILE A 3 -20.25 -6.43 -59.31
CA ILE A 3 -20.55 -7.54 -58.41
C ILE A 3 -21.39 -6.95 -57.27
N THR A 4 -22.67 -7.29 -57.23
CA THR A 4 -23.52 -7.07 -56.05
C THR A 4 -23.55 -8.36 -55.24
N PRO A 5 -23.37 -8.32 -53.90
CA PRO A 5 -23.62 -9.48 -53.08
C PRO A 5 -25.12 -9.60 -52.80
N LYS A 6 -25.61 -10.84 -52.89
CA LYS A 6 -26.98 -11.26 -52.62
C LYS A 6 -27.27 -11.11 -51.12
N PHE A 7 -28.37 -10.44 -50.82
CA PHE A 7 -28.97 -10.37 -49.49
C PHE A 7 -29.57 -11.75 -49.17
N VAL A 8 -29.03 -12.44 -48.16
CA VAL A 8 -29.62 -13.64 -47.58
C VAL A 8 -30.03 -13.27 -46.16
N ASN A 9 -31.34 -13.33 -45.91
CA ASN A 9 -31.94 -13.09 -44.61
C ASN A 9 -31.54 -14.23 -43.66
N ASN A 10 -30.92 -13.89 -42.53
CA ASN A 10 -30.94 -14.74 -41.35
C ASN A 10 -31.90 -14.10 -40.34
N GLU A 11 -33.08 -14.69 -40.24
CA GLU A 11 -33.97 -14.51 -39.10
C GLU A 11 -33.29 -15.10 -37.87
N ILE A 12 -32.77 -14.24 -37.00
CA ILE A 12 -32.38 -14.63 -35.65
C ILE A 12 -33.59 -14.42 -34.74
N CYS A 13 -34.03 -15.53 -34.17
CA CYS A 13 -35.08 -15.65 -33.19
C CYS A 13 -34.92 -14.61 -32.07
N LYS A 14 -35.96 -13.81 -31.86
CA LYS A 14 -36.15 -13.07 -30.62
C LYS A 14 -36.46 -14.09 -29.51
N ALA A 15 -35.56 -14.23 -28.56
CA ALA A 15 -35.81 -14.92 -27.31
C ALA A 15 -35.44 -13.99 -26.14
N ASN A 16 -36.51 -13.47 -25.54
CA ASN A 16 -36.72 -13.18 -24.12
C ASN A 16 -35.78 -12.21 -23.41
N GLU A 17 -36.28 -10.98 -23.37
CA GLU A 17 -36.20 -10.06 -22.25
C GLU A 17 -36.64 -10.75 -20.94
N ASN A 18 -35.69 -10.98 -20.02
CA ASN A 18 -35.93 -10.90 -18.57
C ASN A 18 -34.61 -10.97 -17.78
N VAL A 19 -33.83 -9.89 -17.85
CA VAL A 19 -32.73 -9.63 -16.89
C VAL A 19 -32.78 -8.16 -16.47
N SER A 20 -33.93 -7.73 -15.94
CA SER A 20 -34.14 -6.34 -15.51
C SER A 20 -34.61 -6.19 -14.06
N SER A 21 -34.67 -7.27 -13.28
CA SER A 21 -35.28 -7.24 -11.94
C SER A 21 -34.29 -7.48 -10.78
N SER A 22 -32.99 -7.64 -11.04
CA SER A 22 -31.98 -7.90 -9.99
C SER A 22 -31.12 -6.70 -9.59
N GLU A 23 -31.19 -5.59 -10.34
CA GLU A 23 -30.41 -4.37 -10.08
C GLU A 23 -31.09 -3.46 -9.05
N SER A 24 -32.43 -3.45 -9.01
CA SER A 24 -33.22 -2.59 -8.11
C SER A 24 -33.24 -3.06 -6.65
N GLU A 25 -32.95 -4.34 -6.38
CA GLU A 25 -32.80 -4.84 -5.01
C GLU A 25 -31.39 -4.63 -4.45
N LEU A 26 -30.42 -4.26 -5.30
CA LEU A 26 -29.04 -3.96 -4.88
C LEU A 26 -28.98 -2.64 -4.11
N SER A 27 -29.71 -1.61 -4.57
CA SER A 27 -29.68 -0.27 -3.95
C SER A 27 -30.32 -0.24 -2.57
N SER A 28 -31.34 -1.05 -2.30
CA SER A 28 -32.05 -1.04 -1.01
C SER A 28 -31.31 -1.80 0.10
N PHE A 29 -30.30 -2.62 -0.25
CA PHE A 29 -29.44 -3.29 0.71
C PHE A 29 -28.17 -2.50 1.05
N GLU A 30 -27.75 -1.58 0.18
CA GLU A 30 -26.67 -0.61 0.43
C GLU A 30 -26.98 0.29 1.63
N ASP A 31 -28.24 0.73 1.80
CA ASP A 31 -28.66 1.64 2.88
C ASP A 31 -28.61 0.99 4.27
N LYS A 32 -28.84 -0.33 4.39
CA LYS A 32 -28.91 -1.02 5.69
C LYS A 32 -27.57 -1.43 6.28
N MET A 33 -26.46 -1.30 5.56
CA MET A 33 -25.12 -1.58 6.10
C MET A 33 -24.36 -0.32 6.50
N MET A 34 -24.92 0.87 6.23
CA MET A 34 -24.31 2.17 6.58
C MET A 34 -24.75 2.71 7.94
N GLU A 35 -25.67 2.06 8.66
CA GLU A 35 -26.21 2.56 9.95
C GLU A 35 -25.30 2.31 11.17
N ASP A 36 -24.29 1.42 11.08
CA ASP A 36 -23.38 1.11 12.19
C ASP A 36 -21.93 1.57 11.89
N ASP A 37 -21.76 2.77 11.33
CA ASP A 37 -20.45 3.42 11.29
C ASP A 37 -20.30 4.27 12.57
N PRO A 38 -19.31 4.01 13.45
CA PRO A 38 -19.01 4.93 14.53
C PRO A 38 -18.57 6.25 13.88
N GLN A 39 -19.43 7.27 14.00
CA GLN A 39 -19.16 8.63 13.57
C GLN A 39 -17.85 9.09 14.22
N ILE A 40 -16.77 9.08 13.44
CA ILE A 40 -15.60 9.89 13.71
C ILE A 40 -15.97 11.25 13.13
N GLU A 41 -16.45 12.13 14.00
CA GLU A 41 -16.58 13.54 13.72
C GLU A 41 -15.17 14.08 13.50
N ASP A 42 -14.81 14.26 12.23
CA ASP A 42 -13.66 15.07 11.83
C ASP A 42 -14.04 16.54 12.07
N ASP A 43 -13.83 16.99 13.31
CA ASP A 43 -13.94 18.38 13.70
C ASP A 43 -12.67 19.11 13.24
N GLU A 44 -12.67 19.54 11.98
CA GLU A 44 -11.69 20.48 11.43
C GLU A 44 -11.97 21.88 12.00
N GLN A 45 -11.48 22.14 13.21
CA GLN A 45 -11.27 23.49 13.71
C GLN A 45 -9.85 23.95 13.41
N GLU A 46 -9.72 24.81 12.39
CA GLU A 46 -8.58 25.71 12.24
C GLU A 46 -8.65 26.76 13.36
N GLU A 47 -7.86 26.58 14.41
CA GLU A 47 -7.58 27.64 15.38
C GLU A 47 -6.13 28.12 15.16
N GLU A 48 -6.02 29.33 14.62
CA GLU A 48 -4.77 30.09 14.57
C GLU A 48 -4.49 30.66 15.96
N ASP A 49 -3.74 29.94 16.78
CA ASP A 49 -3.19 30.48 18.04
C ASP A 49 -1.69 30.79 17.89
N GLU A 50 -1.40 32.01 17.41
CA GLU A 50 -0.15 32.69 17.72
C GLU A 50 -0.16 33.08 19.21
N CYS A 51 0.58 32.34 20.03
CA CYS A 51 1.03 32.85 21.32
C CYS A 51 2.47 32.41 21.61
N ASP A 52 3.38 33.29 21.17
CA ASP A 52 4.78 33.36 21.57
C ASP A 52 4.87 33.64 23.08
N ASN A 53 5.22 32.62 23.86
CA ASN A 53 5.77 32.73 25.22
C ASN A 53 6.43 31.38 25.58
N GLU A 54 7.66 31.20 25.12
CA GLU A 54 8.56 30.15 25.59
C GLU A 54 9.02 30.45 27.03
N GLU A 55 8.14 30.25 28.01
CA GLU A 55 8.61 29.93 29.37
C GLU A 55 8.91 28.43 29.41
N GLU A 56 10.17 28.10 29.14
CA GLU A 56 10.72 26.75 29.32
C GLU A 56 10.66 26.39 30.80
N CYS A 57 9.54 25.81 31.25
CA CYS A 57 9.44 25.15 32.54
C CYS A 57 10.30 23.87 32.49
N THR A 58 11.62 24.02 32.62
CA THR A 58 12.53 22.90 32.78
C THR A 58 12.28 22.28 34.16
N MET A 59 11.47 21.23 34.21
CA MET A 59 11.38 20.38 35.39
C MET A 59 12.79 19.84 35.70
N SER A 60 13.17 19.88 36.98
CA SER A 60 14.46 19.38 37.42
C SER A 60 14.59 17.87 37.16
N ASP A 61 15.82 17.39 36.94
CA ASP A 61 16.07 15.96 36.70
C ASP A 61 15.54 15.06 37.85
N ASP A 62 15.49 15.60 39.08
CA ASP A 62 14.94 14.93 40.26
C ASP A 62 13.42 14.73 40.16
N GLU A 63 12.69 15.71 39.61
CA GLU A 63 11.25 15.61 39.37
C GLU A 63 10.94 14.62 38.26
N ILE A 64 11.77 14.57 37.21
CA ILE A 64 11.66 13.58 36.14
C ILE A 64 11.90 12.17 36.68
N ALA A 65 12.88 11.98 37.58
CA ALA A 65 13.11 10.71 38.26
C ALA A 65 11.92 10.30 39.16
N ALA A 66 11.33 11.24 39.89
CA ALA A 66 10.13 11.00 40.68
C ALA A 66 8.90 10.65 39.82
N LEU A 67 8.80 11.19 38.60
CA LEU A 67 7.76 10.80 37.65
C LEU A 67 7.98 9.40 37.08
N ARG A 68 9.22 9.02 36.75
CA ARG A 68 9.56 7.66 36.28
C ARG A 68 9.15 6.58 37.28
N THR A 69 9.41 6.80 38.57
CA THR A 69 9.02 5.84 39.63
C THR A 69 7.50 5.72 39.76
N LYS A 70 6.77 6.83 39.66
CA LYS A 70 5.29 6.82 39.63
C LYS A 70 4.74 6.09 38.40
N ILE A 71 5.31 6.34 37.21
CA ILE A 71 4.88 5.71 35.96
C ILE A 71 5.13 4.20 36.00
N SER A 72 6.25 3.75 36.58
CA SER A 72 6.55 2.33 36.76
C SER A 72 5.53 1.60 37.65
N SER A 73 4.79 2.31 38.51
CA SER A 73 3.77 1.71 39.38
C SER A 73 2.40 1.50 38.69
N PHE A 74 2.18 2.10 37.52
CA PHE A 74 0.89 2.03 36.81
C PHE A 74 0.72 0.73 36.01
N SER A 75 -0.53 0.28 35.89
CA SER A 75 -0.88 -0.86 35.04
C SER A 75 -0.69 -0.54 33.55
N LEU A 76 -0.45 -1.57 32.74
CA LEU A 76 -0.23 -1.43 31.30
C LEU A 76 -1.34 -0.66 30.58
N LYS A 77 -2.60 -0.85 30.99
CA LYS A 77 -3.75 -0.11 30.44
C LYS A 77 -3.61 1.39 30.68
N LYS A 78 -3.25 1.77 31.92
CA LYS A 78 -3.07 3.17 32.31
C LYS A 78 -1.85 3.81 31.64
N LEU A 79 -0.79 3.04 31.40
CA LEU A 79 0.37 3.47 30.62
C LEU A 79 0.02 3.74 29.16
N ALA A 80 -0.82 2.90 28.55
CA ALA A 80 -1.28 3.11 27.18
C ALA A 80 -2.14 4.39 27.05
N GLU A 81 -3.07 4.61 27.98
CA GLU A 81 -3.87 5.84 28.03
C GLU A 81 -3.00 7.09 28.23
N LEU A 82 -1.99 7.00 29.11
CA LEU A 82 -1.06 8.09 29.38
C LEU A 82 -0.17 8.40 28.18
N LYS A 83 0.34 7.38 27.49
CA LYS A 83 1.10 7.52 26.24
C LYS A 83 0.27 8.19 25.14
N SER A 84 -1.01 7.83 25.00
CA SER A 84 -1.89 8.46 24.01
C SER A 84 -2.21 9.93 24.33
N LYS A 85 -2.34 10.28 25.62
CA LYS A 85 -2.65 11.65 26.06
C LYS A 85 -1.46 12.62 25.99
N ILE A 86 -0.27 12.15 26.36
CA ILE A 86 0.95 12.97 26.45
C ILE A 86 1.75 12.94 25.13
N GLY A 87 1.52 11.93 24.28
CA GLY A 87 2.24 11.73 23.02
C GLY A 87 3.51 10.90 23.17
N LEU A 88 3.97 10.31 22.05
CA LEU A 88 5.11 9.39 22.03
C LEU A 88 6.44 10.08 22.39
N GLU A 89 6.64 11.32 21.91
CA GLU A 89 7.91 12.04 22.05
C GLU A 89 8.16 12.48 23.49
N LEU A 90 7.16 13.13 24.11
CA LEU A 90 7.25 13.59 25.49
C LEU A 90 7.29 12.41 26.48
N PHE A 91 6.53 11.34 26.22
CA PHE A 91 6.62 10.10 26.99
C PHE A 91 8.02 9.45 26.90
N ASN A 92 8.61 9.40 25.71
CA ASN A 92 9.96 8.85 25.52
C ASN A 92 11.03 9.72 26.20
N LYS A 93 10.89 11.05 26.16
CA LYS A 93 11.75 11.99 26.88
C LYS A 93 11.69 11.76 28.40
N ILE A 94 10.48 11.57 28.94
CA ILE A 94 10.29 11.25 30.36
C ILE A 94 10.91 9.90 30.71
N MET A 95 10.72 8.85 29.91
CA MET A 95 11.18 7.50 30.25
C MET A 95 12.68 7.27 30.03
N TYR A 96 13.22 7.69 28.89
CA TYR A 96 14.59 7.36 28.48
C TYR A 96 15.57 8.52 28.65
N GLY A 97 15.08 9.72 28.99
CA GLY A 97 15.91 10.91 28.89
C GLY A 97 16.27 11.20 27.43
N LYS A 98 17.27 12.06 27.22
CA LYS A 98 17.75 12.54 25.91
C LYS A 98 17.66 11.48 24.79
N SER A 99 17.10 11.87 23.65
CA SER A 99 16.60 11.00 22.58
C SER A 99 17.55 9.86 22.18
N ILE A 100 16.94 8.68 21.95
CA ILE A 100 17.53 7.43 21.41
C ILE A 100 18.35 7.61 20.12
N SER A 101 18.28 8.77 19.45
CA SER A 101 19.09 9.10 18.27
C SER A 101 20.61 9.11 18.50
N SER A 102 21.07 9.21 19.75
CA SER A 102 22.50 9.35 20.09
C SER A 102 23.26 8.03 20.34
N PHE A 103 22.58 6.87 20.43
CA PHE A 103 23.25 5.59 20.77
C PHE A 103 23.84 4.82 19.58
N ASN A 104 23.57 5.25 18.34
CA ASN A 104 23.93 4.49 17.14
C ASN A 104 25.25 4.91 16.47
N GLU A 105 25.94 5.98 16.91
CA GLU A 105 27.13 6.49 16.22
C GLU A 105 28.49 6.03 16.81
N ASP A 106 28.55 5.60 18.07
CA ASP A 106 29.85 5.48 18.78
C ASP A 106 30.60 4.14 18.62
N ASN A 107 30.07 3.16 17.87
CA ASN A 107 30.62 1.78 17.84
C ASN A 107 31.44 1.40 16.60
N SER A 108 31.98 2.36 15.83
CA SER A 108 32.73 2.06 14.59
C SER A 108 34.25 2.13 14.66
N ASN A 109 34.88 2.53 15.78
CA ASN A 109 36.33 2.80 15.79
C ASN A 109 37.10 2.06 16.89
N LYS A 110 37.51 0.81 16.62
CA LYS A 110 38.66 0.17 17.29
C LYS A 110 39.23 -0.96 16.42
N ILE A 111 40.45 -0.75 15.92
CA ILE A 111 41.64 -1.63 15.93
C ILE A 111 42.69 -0.93 15.04
N GLN A 112 43.44 0.00 15.61
CA GLN A 112 44.74 0.39 15.05
C GLN A 112 45.81 -0.26 15.90
N SER A 113 46.34 -1.38 15.44
CA SER A 113 47.52 -1.99 16.04
C SER A 113 48.69 -1.02 15.92
N LYS A 114 49.32 -0.75 17.07
CA LYS A 114 50.43 0.19 17.24
C LYS A 114 51.61 -0.20 16.33
N LYS A 115 51.73 0.44 15.16
CA LYS A 115 52.90 0.34 14.27
C LYS A 115 54.01 1.25 14.79
N SER A 116 54.73 0.80 15.82
CA SER A 116 55.96 1.47 16.26
C SER A 116 57.11 1.05 15.35
N GLY A 117 57.50 1.92 14.42
CA GLY A 117 58.63 1.75 13.51
C GLY A 117 58.28 2.11 12.06
N GLY A 118 58.91 3.17 11.54
CA GLY A 118 58.62 3.77 10.23
C GLY A 118 58.64 2.80 9.04
N THR A 119 57.91 3.17 7.98
CA THR A 119 57.61 2.38 6.78
C THR A 119 58.83 1.81 6.04
N HIS A 120 59.99 2.43 6.20
CA HIS A 120 61.19 2.14 5.41
C HIS A 120 62.27 1.36 6.19
N ARG A 121 61.96 0.89 7.40
CA ARG A 121 62.92 0.09 8.17
C ARG A 121 62.80 -1.39 7.78
N PRO A 122 63.91 -2.08 7.45
CA PRO A 122 63.88 -3.52 7.15
C PRO A 122 63.35 -4.30 8.36
N ARG A 123 62.49 -5.29 8.10
CA ARG A 123 61.92 -6.19 9.11
C ARG A 123 62.48 -7.58 8.90
N VAL A 124 62.91 -8.20 9.99
CA VAL A 124 63.35 -9.61 9.98
C VAL A 124 62.10 -10.48 10.07
N GLU A 125 61.81 -11.22 9.02
CA GLU A 125 60.77 -12.26 9.00
C GLU A 125 61.44 -13.62 9.28
N SER A 126 60.78 -14.52 10.00
CA SER A 126 61.33 -15.84 10.30
C SER A 126 61.14 -16.82 9.13
N SER A 127 62.17 -17.60 8.80
CA SER A 127 62.12 -18.66 7.77
C SER A 127 61.18 -19.81 8.12
N THR A 128 60.75 -19.92 9.37
CA THR A 128 59.76 -20.89 9.87
C THR A 128 58.32 -20.46 9.62
N ARG A 129 58.07 -19.22 9.19
CA ARG A 129 56.73 -18.77 8.85
C ARG A 129 56.30 -19.41 7.52
N PRO A 130 55.28 -20.30 7.51
CA PRO A 130 54.80 -20.90 6.27
C PRO A 130 54.22 -19.81 5.36
N PRO A 131 54.34 -19.95 4.03
CA PRO A 131 53.79 -18.98 3.10
C PRO A 131 52.26 -18.87 3.26
N PRO A 132 51.67 -17.67 3.11
CA PRO A 132 50.22 -17.51 3.21
C PRO A 132 49.51 -18.37 2.16
N LYS A 133 48.68 -19.31 2.61
CA LYS A 133 47.96 -20.26 1.75
C LYS A 133 46.68 -19.68 1.16
N PHE A 134 46.73 -18.58 0.42
CA PHE A 134 45.54 -18.15 -0.34
C PHE A 134 45.93 -17.46 -1.65
N ARG A 135 45.83 -18.20 -2.76
CA ARG A 135 45.56 -17.59 -4.05
C ARG A 135 44.05 -17.57 -4.21
N SER A 136 43.43 -16.39 -4.11
CA SER A 136 42.12 -16.18 -4.72
C SER A 136 42.31 -16.38 -6.22
N ILE A 137 41.93 -17.56 -6.72
CA ILE A 137 41.88 -17.76 -8.17
C ILE A 137 40.79 -16.81 -8.67
N ARG A 138 41.16 -15.76 -9.41
CA ARG A 138 40.20 -14.86 -10.05
C ARG A 138 39.27 -15.72 -10.93
N GLY A 139 38.00 -15.81 -10.54
CA GLY A 139 36.99 -16.65 -11.20
C GLY A 139 36.59 -17.92 -10.44
N LEU A 140 37.32 -18.31 -9.39
CA LEU A 140 36.99 -19.43 -8.50
C LEU A 140 36.69 -18.95 -7.06
N GLU A 141 36.20 -17.72 -6.91
CA GLU A 141 35.40 -17.38 -5.75
C GLU A 141 34.17 -18.28 -5.83
N VAL A 142 34.18 -19.36 -5.05
CA VAL A 142 33.03 -20.23 -4.88
C VAL A 142 31.86 -19.30 -4.58
N ARG A 143 30.96 -19.15 -5.54
CA ARG A 143 29.74 -18.34 -5.47
C ARG A 143 28.79 -18.99 -4.46
N LYS A 144 29.21 -19.09 -3.19
CA LYS A 144 28.47 -19.69 -2.08
C LYS A 144 27.22 -18.87 -1.70
N ALA A 145 26.96 -17.77 -2.41
CA ALA A 145 25.82 -16.88 -2.19
C ALA A 145 24.93 -16.66 -3.43
N LYS A 146 25.04 -17.44 -4.52
CA LYS A 146 24.17 -17.24 -5.71
C LYS A 146 23.09 -18.31 -5.92
N ASN A 147 22.99 -19.28 -5.01
CA ASN A 147 21.91 -20.27 -5.00
C ASN A 147 20.94 -20.01 -3.83
N ALA A 148 20.69 -18.74 -3.51
CA ALA A 148 19.42 -18.39 -2.85
C ALA A 148 18.31 -18.77 -3.85
N HIS A 149 17.20 -19.34 -3.37
CA HIS A 149 16.06 -19.73 -4.21
C HIS A 149 15.70 -18.58 -5.18
N PHE A 150 16.09 -18.73 -6.45
CA PHE A 150 15.82 -17.75 -7.48
C PHE A 150 14.43 -18.08 -8.02
N ASP A 151 13.41 -17.37 -7.53
CA ASP A 151 12.10 -17.41 -8.16
C ASP A 151 12.15 -16.46 -9.37
N PRO A 152 12.10 -16.97 -10.61
CA PRO A 152 12.14 -16.12 -11.80
C PRO A 152 10.97 -15.15 -11.88
N ARG A 153 9.93 -15.29 -11.05
CA ARG A 153 8.84 -14.29 -10.97
C ARG A 153 9.19 -13.10 -10.09
N PHE A 154 10.05 -13.30 -9.10
CA PHE A 154 10.38 -12.30 -8.07
C PHE A 154 11.85 -11.88 -8.11
N ALA A 155 12.62 -12.38 -9.06
CA ALA A 155 13.98 -11.96 -9.28
C ALA A 155 14.03 -10.54 -9.85
N ALA A 156 14.97 -9.73 -9.37
CA ALA A 156 15.20 -8.38 -9.88
C ALA A 156 15.53 -8.33 -11.39
N SER A 157 15.93 -9.45 -12.00
CA SER A 157 16.17 -9.55 -13.44
C SER A 157 14.91 -9.63 -14.28
N SER A 158 13.75 -9.93 -13.68
CA SER A 158 12.52 -10.27 -14.40
C SER A 158 11.67 -9.05 -14.77
N GLY A 159 12.13 -7.84 -14.41
CA GLY A 159 11.48 -6.58 -14.72
C GLY A 159 10.48 -6.15 -13.64
N ASP A 160 9.98 -4.93 -13.80
CA ASP A 160 9.00 -4.33 -12.91
C ASP A 160 7.57 -4.75 -13.28
N PHE A 161 6.65 -4.65 -12.32
CA PHE A 161 5.25 -4.98 -12.53
C PHE A 161 4.56 -3.94 -13.43
N ASP A 162 4.18 -4.37 -14.63
CA ASP A 162 3.32 -3.58 -15.52
C ASP A 162 1.84 -3.86 -15.24
N GLN A 163 1.21 -2.91 -14.55
CA GLN A 163 -0.18 -2.99 -14.14
C GLN A 163 -1.15 -3.04 -15.34
N ILE A 164 -0.85 -2.33 -16.43
CA ILE A 164 -1.73 -2.27 -17.61
C ILE A 164 -1.71 -3.61 -18.34
N ALA A 165 -0.51 -4.17 -18.57
CA ALA A 165 -0.37 -5.48 -19.18
C ALA A 165 -1.03 -6.57 -18.32
N PHE A 166 -0.85 -6.50 -16.99
CA PHE A 166 -1.48 -7.44 -16.07
C PHE A 166 -3.02 -7.38 -16.15
N HIS A 167 -3.62 -6.19 -16.10
CA HIS A 167 -5.07 -6.05 -16.18
C HIS A 167 -5.65 -6.49 -17.53
N ARG A 168 -4.92 -6.27 -18.62
CA ARG A 168 -5.30 -6.76 -19.94
C ARG A 168 -5.27 -8.29 -20.00
N ASP A 169 -4.14 -8.88 -19.64
CA ASP A 169 -3.86 -10.31 -19.82
C ASP A 169 -4.63 -11.18 -18.80
N TYR A 170 -4.91 -10.63 -17.61
CA TYR A 170 -5.63 -11.31 -16.52
C TYR A 170 -7.01 -10.71 -16.22
N SER A 171 -7.66 -10.11 -17.23
CA SER A 171 -9.00 -9.50 -17.09
C SER A 171 -10.07 -10.46 -16.54
N PHE A 172 -9.93 -11.76 -16.78
CA PHE A 172 -10.85 -12.80 -16.28
C PHE A 172 -10.91 -12.90 -14.75
N ILE A 173 -9.87 -12.41 -14.03
CA ILE A 173 -9.86 -12.42 -12.56
C ILE A 173 -11.02 -11.58 -12.01
N GLU A 174 -11.42 -10.52 -12.71
CA GLU A 174 -12.55 -9.69 -12.30
C GLU A 174 -13.87 -10.46 -12.34
N ASP A 175 -14.06 -11.31 -13.35
CA ASP A 175 -15.26 -12.12 -13.47
C ASP A 175 -15.30 -13.23 -12.42
N LEU A 176 -14.14 -13.76 -12.01
CA LEU A 176 -14.04 -14.65 -10.85
C LEU A 176 -14.40 -13.92 -9.56
N ARG A 177 -13.85 -12.73 -9.31
CA ARG A 177 -14.18 -11.95 -8.10
C ARG A 177 -15.67 -11.61 -8.01
N LYS A 178 -16.32 -11.29 -9.12
CA LYS A 178 -17.78 -11.06 -9.15
C LYS A 178 -18.55 -12.32 -8.71
N LYS A 179 -18.15 -13.50 -9.19
CA LYS A 179 -18.75 -14.78 -8.77
C LYS A 179 -18.52 -15.03 -7.28
N ASP A 180 -17.30 -14.85 -6.79
CA ASP A 180 -16.98 -15.02 -5.36
C ASP A 180 -17.83 -14.11 -4.47
N ILE A 181 -18.03 -12.85 -4.88
CA ILE A 181 -18.89 -11.90 -4.17
C ILE A 181 -20.33 -12.37 -4.15
N GLN A 182 -20.86 -12.89 -5.26
CA GLN A 182 -22.22 -13.43 -5.34
C GLN A 182 -22.38 -14.68 -4.46
N GLU A 183 -21.43 -15.60 -4.49
CA GLU A 183 -21.43 -16.80 -3.64
C GLU A 183 -21.40 -16.44 -2.16
N LEU A 184 -20.52 -15.50 -1.75
CA LEU A 184 -20.45 -15.03 -0.36
C LEU A 184 -21.71 -14.28 0.07
N GLN A 185 -22.34 -13.51 -0.83
CA GLN A 185 -23.63 -12.87 -0.57
C GLN A 185 -24.72 -13.92 -0.32
N ASN A 186 -24.77 -14.97 -1.14
CA ASN A 186 -25.74 -16.05 -0.99
C ASN A 186 -25.52 -16.82 0.32
N ALA A 187 -24.28 -17.15 0.64
CA ALA A 187 -23.92 -17.79 1.90
C ALA A 187 -24.28 -16.91 3.11
N TYR A 188 -24.01 -15.60 3.05
CA TYR A 188 -24.41 -14.65 4.08
C TYR A 188 -25.93 -14.63 4.30
N LYS A 189 -26.71 -14.56 3.20
CA LYS A 189 -28.18 -14.59 3.24
C LYS A 189 -28.72 -15.92 3.79
N GLN A 190 -28.10 -17.06 3.47
CA GLN A 190 -28.49 -18.37 3.99
C GLN A 190 -28.26 -18.45 5.50
N ILE A 191 -27.03 -18.18 5.97
CA ILE A 191 -26.68 -18.28 7.39
C ILE A 191 -27.48 -17.30 8.25
N LYS A 192 -27.77 -16.10 7.73
CA LYS A 192 -28.63 -15.12 8.41
C LYS A 192 -30.08 -15.62 8.56
N ARG A 193 -30.62 -16.33 7.56
CA ARG A 193 -31.96 -16.94 7.62
C ARG A 193 -32.02 -18.12 8.57
N GLU A 194 -30.98 -18.94 8.60
CA GLU A 194 -30.88 -20.14 9.45
C GLU A 194 -30.56 -19.82 10.92
N GLY A 195 -30.27 -18.56 11.26
CA GLY A 195 -29.89 -18.17 12.62
C GLY A 195 -28.53 -18.74 13.05
N GLY A 196 -27.60 -18.87 12.10
CA GLY A 196 -26.29 -19.49 12.33
C GLY A 196 -25.39 -18.70 13.28
N ASN A 197 -24.20 -19.26 13.55
CA ASN A 197 -23.28 -18.70 14.54
C ASN A 197 -22.91 -17.23 14.23
N PRO A 198 -23.01 -16.30 15.21
CA PRO A 198 -22.76 -14.87 14.97
C PRO A 198 -21.34 -14.60 14.48
N LYS A 199 -20.34 -15.33 14.99
CA LYS A 199 -18.94 -15.24 14.56
C LYS A 199 -18.74 -15.59 13.07
N GLN A 200 -19.52 -16.54 12.55
CA GLN A 200 -19.44 -16.94 11.14
C GLN A 200 -20.08 -15.87 10.24
N ILE A 201 -21.21 -15.31 10.67
CA ILE A 201 -21.90 -14.21 9.99
C ILE A 201 -20.98 -12.99 9.88
N GLU A 202 -20.32 -12.60 10.97
CA GLU A 202 -19.36 -11.49 10.99
C GLU A 202 -18.16 -11.74 10.07
N ARG A 203 -17.61 -12.96 10.09
CA ARG A 203 -16.48 -13.32 9.21
C ARG A 203 -16.86 -13.16 7.73
N ILE A 204 -18.04 -13.63 7.34
CA ILE A 204 -18.51 -13.51 5.96
C ILE A 204 -18.80 -12.04 5.61
N LYS A 205 -19.45 -11.28 6.51
CA LYS A 205 -19.68 -9.84 6.34
C LYS A 205 -18.36 -9.10 6.08
N ARG A 206 -17.33 -9.37 6.90
CA ARG A 206 -15.99 -8.75 6.76
C ARG A 206 -15.34 -9.10 5.42
N ASN A 207 -15.39 -10.37 5.01
CA ASN A 207 -14.81 -10.80 3.74
C ASN A 207 -15.52 -10.15 2.55
N LEU A 208 -16.84 -10.07 2.60
CA LEU A 208 -17.66 -9.46 1.56
C LEU A 208 -17.36 -7.96 1.44
N LEU A 209 -17.25 -7.25 2.57
CA LEU A 209 -16.82 -5.84 2.58
C LEU A 209 -15.44 -5.66 1.94
N ARG A 210 -14.47 -6.50 2.33
CA ARG A 210 -13.12 -6.48 1.76
C ARG A 210 -13.14 -6.65 0.24
N LEU A 211 -13.86 -7.65 -0.27
CA LEU A 211 -13.92 -7.91 -1.71
C LEU A 211 -14.62 -6.78 -2.47
N ARG A 212 -15.68 -6.18 -1.91
CA ARG A 212 -16.33 -5.02 -2.51
C ARG A 212 -15.40 -3.81 -2.57
N ASN A 213 -14.64 -3.54 -1.51
CA ASN A 213 -13.67 -2.45 -1.50
C ASN A 213 -12.58 -2.69 -2.56
N GLN A 214 -12.04 -3.91 -2.65
CA GLN A 214 -11.07 -4.27 -3.69
C GLN A 214 -11.62 -4.10 -5.11
N GLN A 215 -12.87 -4.50 -5.35
CA GLN A 215 -13.52 -4.31 -6.64
C GLN A 215 -13.70 -2.83 -6.97
N LYS A 216 -14.08 -2.00 -5.99
CA LYS A 216 -14.22 -0.55 -6.14
C LYS A 216 -12.88 0.12 -6.45
N ASP A 217 -11.83 -0.25 -5.73
CA ASP A 217 -10.47 0.28 -5.95
C ASP A 217 -9.98 -0.05 -7.36
N TYR A 218 -10.22 -1.28 -7.83
CA TYR A 218 -9.91 -1.68 -9.19
C TYR A 218 -10.70 -0.88 -10.24
N GLN A 219 -12.00 -0.69 -10.04
CA GLN A 219 -12.83 0.13 -10.93
C GLN A 219 -12.32 1.59 -10.99
N ASP A 220 -11.95 2.16 -9.84
CA ASP A 220 -11.39 3.51 -9.77
C ASP A 220 -10.04 3.61 -10.47
N GLN A 221 -9.17 2.59 -10.37
CA GLN A 221 -7.91 2.54 -11.11
C GLN A 221 -8.14 2.43 -12.62
N LYS A 222 -9.02 1.52 -13.05
CA LYS A 222 -9.39 1.34 -14.45
C LYS A 222 -9.95 2.62 -15.07
N LEU A 223 -10.82 3.33 -14.35
CA LEU A 223 -11.36 4.62 -14.82
C LEU A 223 -10.26 5.66 -15.03
N LYS A 224 -9.24 5.71 -14.15
CA LYS A 224 -8.08 6.59 -14.34
C LYS A 224 -7.27 6.21 -15.58
N GLU A 225 -7.03 4.90 -15.76
CA GLU A 225 -6.33 4.38 -16.93
C GLU A 225 -7.09 4.71 -18.23
N ASP A 226 -8.41 4.53 -18.25
CA ASP A 226 -9.27 4.85 -19.39
C ASP A 226 -9.21 6.34 -19.75
N ILE A 227 -9.25 7.23 -18.76
CA ILE A 227 -9.12 8.69 -18.99
C ILE A 227 -7.76 9.02 -19.61
N LEU A 228 -6.67 8.43 -19.10
CA LEU A 228 -5.34 8.65 -19.65
C LEU A 228 -5.21 8.07 -21.05
N SER A 229 -5.83 6.92 -21.31
CA SER A 229 -5.87 6.29 -22.63
C SER A 229 -6.63 7.15 -23.65
N ASP A 230 -7.79 7.68 -23.27
CA ASP A 230 -8.59 8.60 -24.09
C ASP A 230 -7.82 9.89 -24.40
N LEU A 231 -7.10 10.45 -23.42
CA LEU A 231 -6.24 11.63 -23.64
C LEU A 231 -5.08 11.32 -24.58
N ARG A 232 -4.43 10.15 -24.44
CA ARG A 232 -3.37 9.72 -25.36
C ARG A 232 -3.91 9.57 -26.77
N ARG A 233 -5.07 8.92 -26.93
CA ARG A 233 -5.72 8.72 -28.22
C ARG A 233 -6.07 10.05 -28.90
N THR A 234 -6.73 10.95 -28.18
CA THR A 234 -7.10 12.27 -28.72
C THR A 234 -5.89 13.11 -29.09
N ASN A 235 -4.79 13.01 -28.33
CA ASN A 235 -3.52 13.67 -28.66
C ASN A 235 -2.88 13.11 -29.93
N ILE A 236 -2.89 11.78 -30.13
CA ILE A 236 -2.41 11.16 -31.36
C ILE A 236 -3.23 11.64 -32.56
N GLU A 237 -4.57 11.68 -32.43
CA GLU A 237 -5.46 12.15 -33.49
C GLU A 237 -5.19 13.63 -33.85
N ARG A 238 -4.99 14.50 -32.85
CA ARG A 238 -4.61 15.91 -33.06
C ARG A 238 -3.28 16.05 -33.78
N MET A 239 -2.26 15.32 -33.32
CA MET A 239 -0.94 15.37 -33.94
C MET A 239 -0.98 14.90 -35.40
N ASN A 240 -1.75 13.86 -35.71
CA ASN A 240 -1.94 13.39 -37.08
C ASN A 240 -2.64 14.44 -37.97
N ASN A 241 -3.52 15.25 -37.40
CA ASN A 241 -4.17 16.38 -38.08
C ASN A 241 -3.27 17.64 -38.15
N GLY A 242 -2.08 17.61 -37.53
CA GLY A 242 -1.17 18.77 -37.44
C GLY A 242 -1.52 19.75 -36.31
N GLU A 243 -2.47 19.41 -35.45
CA GLU A 243 -2.83 20.19 -34.26
C GLU A 243 -1.91 19.88 -33.07
N ARG A 244 -1.84 20.80 -32.11
CA ARG A 244 -1.02 20.62 -30.91
C ARG A 244 -1.71 19.68 -29.90
N PRO A 245 -0.96 18.80 -29.22
CA PRO A 245 -1.51 17.93 -28.17
C PRO A 245 -1.97 18.73 -26.95
N ILE A 246 -2.95 18.18 -26.23
CA ILE A 246 -3.47 18.71 -24.96
C ILE A 246 -2.72 18.06 -23.79
N TYR A 247 -2.21 18.90 -22.90
CA TYR A 247 -1.69 18.48 -21.61
C TYR A 247 -2.60 19.02 -20.52
N LEU A 248 -3.11 18.13 -19.66
CA LEU A 248 -3.97 18.50 -18.55
C LEU A 248 -3.16 18.55 -17.25
N ASN A 249 -3.47 19.51 -16.40
CA ASN A 249 -2.93 19.58 -15.05
C ASN A 249 -3.51 18.48 -14.15
N ASN A 250 -2.85 18.20 -13.01
CA ASN A 250 -3.33 17.20 -12.05
C ASN A 250 -4.77 17.47 -11.56
N ASN A 251 -5.14 18.73 -11.38
CA ASN A 251 -6.48 19.12 -10.95
C ASN A 251 -7.53 18.90 -12.05
N GLU A 252 -7.18 19.15 -13.30
CA GLU A 252 -8.06 18.90 -14.46
C GLU A 252 -8.27 17.41 -14.67
N LEU A 253 -7.22 16.60 -14.52
CA LEU A 253 -7.32 15.13 -14.54
C LEU A 253 -8.22 14.60 -13.42
N LYS A 254 -8.10 15.14 -12.20
CA LYS A 254 -9.02 14.83 -11.10
C LYS A 254 -10.45 15.24 -11.42
N GLY A 255 -10.66 16.42 -12.01
CA GLY A 255 -11.96 16.89 -12.48
C GLY A 255 -12.60 15.91 -13.47
N LYS A 256 -11.85 15.49 -14.49
CA LYS A 256 -12.27 14.48 -15.48
C LYS A 256 -12.62 13.15 -14.84
N PHE A 257 -11.85 12.71 -13.85
CA PHE A 257 -12.13 11.50 -13.09
C PHE A 257 -13.46 11.59 -12.32
N ILE A 258 -13.69 12.70 -11.63
CA ILE A 258 -14.93 12.94 -10.89
C ILE A 258 -16.14 13.03 -11.84
N GLU A 259 -16.00 13.73 -12.97
CA GLU A 259 -17.02 13.81 -14.03
C GLU A 259 -17.42 12.41 -14.51
N ARG A 260 -16.43 11.60 -14.90
CA ARG A 260 -16.64 10.23 -15.40
C ARG A 260 -17.30 9.35 -14.33
N LYS A 261 -16.82 9.42 -13.08
CA LYS A 261 -17.36 8.65 -11.95
C LYS A 261 -18.81 9.02 -11.62
N LYS A 262 -19.20 10.30 -11.77
CA LYS A 262 -20.60 10.74 -11.65
C LYS A 262 -21.47 10.14 -12.76
N THR A 263 -21.00 10.18 -14.01
CA THR A 263 -21.76 9.62 -15.14
C THR A 263 -21.99 8.11 -15.03
N THR A 264 -21.04 7.36 -14.48
CA THR A 264 -21.18 5.89 -14.29
C THR A 264 -22.11 5.49 -13.14
N LYS A 265 -22.42 6.43 -12.23
CA LYS A 265 -23.29 6.17 -11.07
C LYS A 265 -24.77 6.48 -11.36
N THR A 266 -25.04 7.15 -12.49
CA THR A 266 -26.40 7.51 -12.92
C THR A 266 -26.94 6.41 -13.82
#